data_AF-A0A150L5I9-F1
#
_entry.id   AF-A0A150L5I9-F1
#
_cell.length_a   1.000
_cell.length_b   1.000
_cell.length_c   1.000
_cell.angle_alpha   90.00
_cell.angle_beta   90.00
_cell.angle_gamma   90.00
#
_symmetry.space_group_name_H-M   'P 1'
#
loop_
_entity.id
_entity.type
_entity.pdbx_description
1 polymer ?
#
loop_
_entity_poly.entity_id
_entity_poly.type
_entity_poly.pdbx_seq_one_letter_code
_entity_poly.pdbx_strand_id
1 'polypeptide(L)'
;MTSLYWQYIIRHKRAFFVTLLLLAVIFTLLPAAAQIWLRGQETVHADITDFARGKYDILVRPKNSPIEEKLGIVEENDLGVGDGGITLDTWQKIARDQRIEFAAPVASLGFFTKMNQSYQLPKPDGPTRYRVKYETTDGVHRYVIQEQTAYLLFPLAANLSDAFYPKELINVFGLWGRANFQLPPSYHFFDF
;
A
#
# COMPACT_ATOMS: atom_id res chain seq x y z
N MET A 1 -25.70 -51.34 20.22
CA MET A 1 -24.84 -50.55 19.30
C MET A 1 -23.79 -49.70 20.02
N THR A 2 -23.95 -49.35 21.29
CA THR A 2 -22.96 -48.56 22.08
C THR A 2 -21.68 -49.32 22.45
N SER A 3 -21.71 -50.66 22.54
CA SER A 3 -20.55 -51.45 22.97
C SER A 3 -19.44 -51.56 21.92
N LEU A 4 -19.76 -51.47 20.62
CA LEU A 4 -18.79 -51.53 19.52
C LEU A 4 -17.91 -50.27 19.45
N TYR A 5 -18.49 -49.09 19.70
CA TYR A 5 -17.74 -47.83 19.76
C TYR A 5 -16.74 -47.80 20.92
N TRP A 6 -17.12 -48.37 22.06
CA TRP A 6 -16.26 -48.46 23.24
C TRP A 6 -15.03 -49.34 23.00
N GLN A 7 -15.22 -50.47 22.30
CA GLN A 7 -14.12 -51.35 21.92
C GLN A 7 -13.18 -50.71 20.89
N TYR A 8 -13.72 -49.90 19.97
CA TYR A 8 -12.93 -49.15 18.99
C TYR A 8 -12.02 -48.10 19.65
N ILE A 9 -12.55 -47.33 20.61
CA ILE A 9 -11.80 -46.31 21.36
C ILE A 9 -10.65 -46.97 22.16
N ILE A 10 -10.91 -48.11 22.80
CA ILE A 10 -9.91 -48.85 23.58
C ILE A 10 -8.80 -49.41 22.69
N ARG A 11 -9.10 -49.78 21.44
CA ARG A 11 -8.13 -50.35 20.50
C ARG A 11 -7.30 -49.30 19.77
N HIS A 12 -7.81 -48.07 19.63
CA HIS A 12 -7.18 -46.98 18.85
C HIS A 12 -6.92 -45.72 19.70
N LYS A 13 -6.53 -45.90 20.96
CA LYS A 13 -6.34 -44.81 21.95
C LYS A 13 -5.50 -43.64 21.42
N ARG A 14 -4.39 -43.91 20.72
CA ARG A 14 -3.50 -42.86 20.17
C ARG A 14 -4.21 -41.98 19.14
N ALA A 15 -4.92 -42.59 18.17
CA ALA A 15 -5.66 -41.85 17.16
C ALA A 15 -6.80 -41.05 17.79
N PHE A 16 -7.51 -41.63 18.76
CA PHE A 16 -8.56 -40.94 19.52
C PHE A 16 -8.02 -39.71 20.28
N PHE A 17 -6.89 -39.84 20.97
CA PHE A 17 -6.25 -38.71 21.67
C PHE A 17 -5.79 -37.61 20.71
N VAL A 18 -5.21 -37.96 19.56
CA VAL A 18 -4.80 -36.98 18.54
C VAL A 18 -6.02 -36.23 17.99
N THR A 19 -7.09 -36.94 17.64
CA THR A 19 -8.34 -36.30 17.15
C THR A 19 -8.96 -35.40 18.20
N LEU A 20 -8.98 -35.83 19.47
CA LEU A 20 -9.49 -35.01 20.59
C LEU A 20 -8.66 -33.74 20.79
N LEU A 21 -7.34 -33.84 20.70
CA LEU A 21 -6.44 -32.69 20.81
C LEU A 21 -6.64 -31.72 19.65
N LEU A 22 -6.74 -32.23 18.43
CA LEU A 22 -6.97 -31.42 17.22
C LEU A 22 -8.33 -30.69 17.32
N LEU A 23 -9.36 -31.38 17.80
CA LEU A 23 -10.67 -30.80 18.06
C LEU A 23 -10.58 -29.69 19.14
N ALA A 24 -9.85 -29.92 20.23
CA ALA A 24 -9.63 -28.90 21.28
C ALA A 24 -8.88 -27.66 20.74
N VAL A 25 -7.91 -27.84 19.85
CA VAL A 25 -7.21 -26.73 19.18
C VAL A 25 -8.16 -25.94 18.29
N ILE A 26 -9.00 -26.61 17.49
CA ILE A 26 -10.01 -25.93 16.66
C ILE A 26 -11.01 -25.16 17.53
N PHE A 27 -11.50 -25.76 18.60
CA PHE A 27 -12.46 -25.13 19.52
C PHE A 27 -11.89 -23.95 20.30
N THR A 28 -10.56 -23.85 20.45
CA THR A 28 -9.91 -22.69 21.09
C THR A 28 -9.52 -21.61 20.08
N LEU A 29 -9.08 -21.98 18.87
CA LEU A 29 -8.69 -21.03 17.83
C LEU A 29 -9.89 -20.32 17.19
N LEU A 30 -11.01 -21.00 16.96
CA LEU A 30 -12.18 -20.39 16.32
C LEU A 30 -12.76 -19.20 17.12
N PRO A 31 -13.00 -19.30 18.44
CA PRO A 31 -13.45 -18.17 19.25
C PRO A 31 -12.41 -17.05 19.31
N ALA A 32 -11.11 -17.40 19.40
CA ALA A 32 -10.04 -16.39 19.43
C ALA A 32 -9.99 -15.58 18.13
N ALA A 33 -10.10 -16.24 16.98
CA ALA A 33 -10.19 -15.56 15.68
C ALA A 33 -11.44 -14.69 15.59
N ALA A 34 -12.60 -15.18 16.04
CA ALA A 34 -13.84 -14.40 16.06
C ALA A 34 -13.73 -13.15 16.97
N GLN A 35 -13.07 -13.26 18.13
CA GLN A 35 -12.82 -12.12 19.02
C GLN A 35 -11.87 -11.10 18.41
N ILE A 36 -10.83 -11.54 17.68
CA ILE A 36 -9.93 -10.63 16.95
C ILE A 36 -10.71 -9.86 15.87
N TRP A 37 -11.60 -10.55 15.14
CA TRP A 37 -12.45 -9.92 14.13
C TRP A 37 -13.43 -8.91 14.72
N LEU A 38 -14.14 -9.28 15.79
CA LEU A 38 -15.09 -8.39 16.46
C LEU A 38 -14.40 -7.17 17.06
N ARG A 39 -13.27 -7.36 17.75
CA ARG A 39 -12.46 -6.25 18.27
C ARG A 39 -11.96 -5.35 17.15
N GLY A 40 -11.50 -5.92 16.04
CA GLY A 40 -11.10 -5.15 14.86
C GLY A 40 -12.23 -4.28 14.32
N GLN A 41 -13.45 -4.83 14.21
CA GLN A 41 -14.62 -4.05 13.79
C GLN A 41 -15.00 -2.97 14.81
N GLU A 42 -15.00 -3.28 16.11
CA GLU A 42 -15.28 -2.31 17.16
C GLU A 42 -14.23 -1.19 17.22
N THR A 43 -12.95 -1.50 17.08
CA THR A 43 -11.89 -0.48 17.01
C THR A 43 -12.03 0.39 15.77
N VAL A 44 -12.36 -0.19 14.61
CA VAL A 44 -12.60 0.58 13.39
C VAL A 44 -13.85 1.45 13.52
N HIS A 45 -14.93 0.92 14.10
CA HIS A 45 -16.14 1.69 14.35
C HIS A 45 -15.91 2.81 15.34
N ALA A 46 -15.20 2.56 16.44
CA ALA A 46 -14.83 3.56 17.45
C ALA A 46 -13.94 4.64 16.84
N ASP A 47 -12.90 4.26 16.09
CA ASP A 47 -12.04 5.21 15.39
C ASP A 47 -12.85 6.05 14.40
N ILE A 48 -13.77 5.45 13.63
CA ILE A 48 -14.64 6.21 12.74
C ILE A 48 -15.55 7.14 13.54
N THR A 49 -16.23 6.70 14.60
CA THR A 49 -17.13 7.59 15.36
C THR A 49 -16.41 8.69 16.12
N ASP A 50 -15.22 8.41 16.65
CA ASP A 50 -14.46 9.33 17.49
C ASP A 50 -13.63 10.31 16.63
N PHE A 51 -13.19 9.89 15.45
CA PHE A 51 -12.49 10.74 14.47
C PHE A 51 -13.36 11.19 13.27
N ALA A 52 -14.68 10.88 13.25
CA ALA A 52 -15.64 11.41 12.26
C ALA A 52 -15.92 12.90 12.48
N ARG A 53 -15.62 13.45 13.68
CA ARG A 53 -15.42 14.89 13.76
C ARG A 53 -14.07 15.17 13.13
N GLY A 54 -14.11 15.71 11.92
CA GLY A 54 -12.91 16.19 11.24
C GLY A 54 -12.04 16.99 12.21
N LYS A 55 -10.72 16.84 12.11
CA LYS A 55 -9.76 17.68 12.85
C LYS A 55 -9.95 19.19 12.61
N TYR A 56 -10.78 19.55 11.64
CA TYR A 56 -11.04 20.89 11.16
C TYR A 56 -12.55 21.10 11.09
N ASP A 57 -13.00 22.33 11.38
CA ASP A 57 -14.42 22.70 11.24
C ASP A 57 -14.84 22.84 9.77
N ILE A 58 -13.92 23.34 8.92
CA ILE A 58 -14.16 23.60 7.50
C ILE A 58 -12.92 23.15 6.70
N LEU A 59 -13.13 22.27 5.72
CA LEU A 59 -12.12 21.91 4.72
C LEU A 59 -12.43 22.63 3.40
N VAL A 60 -11.49 23.47 2.95
CA VAL A 60 -11.61 24.19 1.68
C VAL A 60 -10.84 23.45 0.59
N ARG A 61 -11.55 23.02 -0.46
CA ARG A 61 -10.98 22.30 -1.61
C ARG A 61 -11.20 23.05 -2.93
N PRO A 62 -10.33 22.87 -3.93
CA PRO A 62 -10.57 23.40 -5.27
C PRO A 62 -11.84 22.76 -5.87
N LYS A 63 -12.48 23.50 -6.77
CA LYS A 63 -13.63 22.99 -7.50
C LYS A 63 -13.15 21.97 -8.55
N ASN A 64 -13.81 20.81 -8.60
CA ASN A 64 -13.72 19.76 -9.63
C ASN A 64 -12.81 18.56 -9.31
N SER A 65 -13.43 17.47 -8.83
CA SER A 65 -12.91 16.12 -9.07
C SER A 65 -13.84 15.39 -10.06
N PRO A 66 -13.32 14.75 -11.13
CA PRO A 66 -14.13 13.99 -12.09
C PRO A 66 -14.99 12.89 -11.44
N ILE A 67 -14.55 12.37 -10.28
CA ILE A 67 -15.29 11.35 -9.52
C ILE A 67 -16.53 11.96 -8.85
N GLU A 68 -16.40 13.18 -8.32
CA GLU A 68 -17.49 13.90 -7.64
C GLU A 68 -18.56 14.32 -8.64
N GLU A 69 -18.15 14.76 -9.84
CA GLU A 69 -19.08 15.11 -10.92
C GLU A 69 -19.91 13.90 -11.39
N LYS A 70 -19.30 12.70 -11.40
CA LYS A 70 -19.98 11.46 -11.78
C LYS A 70 -20.91 10.92 -10.68
N LEU A 71 -20.50 11.01 -9.42
CA LEU A 71 -21.20 10.36 -8.30
C LEU A 71 -22.09 11.32 -7.51
N GLY A 72 -21.95 12.64 -7.69
CA GLY A 72 -22.72 13.65 -6.95
C GLY A 72 -22.42 13.66 -5.45
N ILE A 73 -21.34 13.01 -5.02
CA ILE A 73 -20.92 12.89 -3.63
C ILE A 73 -19.48 13.37 -3.51
N VAL A 74 -19.18 13.99 -2.37
CA VAL A 74 -17.87 14.53 -2.01
C VAL A 74 -17.31 13.63 -0.92
N GLU A 75 -16.11 13.08 -1.14
CA GLU A 75 -15.47 12.23 -0.13
C GLU A 75 -15.04 13.07 1.08
N GLU A 76 -15.41 12.60 2.28
CA GLU A 76 -15.12 13.26 3.54
C GLU A 76 -13.62 13.24 3.83
N ASN A 77 -13.06 14.40 4.20
CA ASN A 77 -11.62 14.56 4.50
C ASN A 77 -10.67 14.08 3.38
N ASP A 78 -11.15 13.98 2.14
CA ASP A 78 -10.28 13.70 1.01
C ASP A 78 -9.37 14.92 0.76
N LEU A 79 -8.08 14.72 1.01
CA LEU A 79 -7.03 15.72 0.77
C LEU A 79 -6.56 15.73 -0.69
N GLY A 80 -7.19 14.94 -1.55
CA GLY A 80 -6.87 14.84 -2.97
C GLY A 80 -5.55 14.10 -3.20
N VAL A 81 -5.55 13.24 -4.21
CA VAL A 81 -4.32 12.66 -4.77
C VAL A 81 -4.05 13.33 -6.10
N GLY A 82 -3.10 14.25 -6.11
CA GLY A 82 -2.58 14.84 -7.34
C GLY A 82 -3.20 16.20 -7.71
N ASP A 83 -2.39 16.97 -8.44
CA ASP A 83 -2.64 18.24 -9.14
C ASP A 83 -3.90 19.02 -8.69
N GLY A 84 -3.99 19.34 -7.40
CA GLY A 84 -5.16 20.01 -6.87
C GLY A 84 -4.99 20.46 -5.42
N GLY A 85 -5.28 21.73 -5.18
CA GLY A 85 -5.35 22.37 -3.86
C GLY A 85 -5.85 23.81 -4.02
N ILE A 86 -6.07 24.51 -2.91
CA ILE A 86 -6.23 25.97 -2.97
C ILE A 86 -4.86 26.62 -3.17
N THR A 87 -4.80 27.74 -3.89
CA THR A 87 -3.55 28.49 -4.04
C THR A 87 -3.13 29.12 -2.71
N LEU A 88 -1.84 29.39 -2.51
CA LEU A 88 -1.33 30.13 -1.34
C LEU A 88 -2.01 31.50 -1.19
N ASP A 89 -2.27 32.18 -2.30
CA ASP A 89 -3.01 33.45 -2.32
C ASP A 89 -4.45 33.28 -1.83
N THR A 90 -5.13 32.21 -2.23
CA THR A 90 -6.47 31.87 -1.75
C THR A 90 -6.45 31.57 -0.26
N TRP A 91 -5.48 30.77 0.20
CA TRP A 91 -5.31 30.47 1.62
C TRP A 91 -5.04 31.73 2.44
N GLN A 92 -4.15 32.63 2.00
CA GLN A 92 -3.88 33.89 2.68
C GLN A 92 -5.11 34.79 2.79
N LYS A 93 -5.98 34.81 1.78
CA LYS A 93 -7.25 35.55 1.85
C LYS A 93 -8.20 34.97 2.90
N ILE A 94 -8.28 33.64 2.99
CA ILE A 94 -9.08 32.94 4.00
C ILE A 94 -8.50 33.23 5.39
N ALA A 95 -7.20 33.06 5.59
CA ALA A 95 -6.52 33.26 6.87
C ALA A 95 -6.61 34.70 7.43
N ARG A 96 -6.94 35.69 6.58
CA ARG A 96 -7.13 37.10 6.99
C ARG A 96 -8.58 37.45 7.34
N ASP A 97 -9.54 36.56 7.13
CA ASP A 97 -10.93 36.79 7.51
C ASP A 97 -11.06 36.78 9.04
N GLN A 98 -11.65 37.84 9.61
CA GLN A 98 -11.76 38.02 11.07
C GLN A 98 -12.65 36.95 11.74
N ARG A 99 -13.45 36.22 10.97
CA ARG A 99 -14.29 35.12 11.47
C ARG A 99 -13.51 33.82 11.65
N ILE A 100 -12.27 33.76 11.15
CA ILE A 100 -11.44 32.56 11.15
C ILE A 100 -10.33 32.75 12.17
N GLU A 101 -10.35 31.95 13.24
CA GLU A 101 -9.33 31.99 14.29
C GLU A 101 -7.99 31.45 13.78
N PHE A 102 -8.02 30.36 13.01
CA PHE A 102 -6.83 29.70 12.48
C PHE A 102 -7.14 29.00 11.15
N ALA A 103 -6.21 29.11 10.19
CA ALA A 103 -6.29 28.42 8.91
C ALA A 103 -4.93 27.80 8.57
N ALA A 104 -4.84 26.47 8.57
CA ALA A 104 -3.65 25.73 8.15
C ALA A 104 -3.81 25.21 6.72
N PRO A 105 -2.84 25.44 5.81
CA PRO A 105 -2.79 24.73 4.56
C PRO A 105 -2.38 23.28 4.83
N VAL A 106 -3.14 22.31 4.31
CA VAL A 106 -2.85 20.88 4.46
C VAL A 106 -2.67 20.25 3.09
N ALA A 107 -1.62 19.45 2.93
CA ALA A 107 -1.33 18.73 1.70
C ALA A 107 -0.86 17.31 2.02
N SER A 108 -1.31 16.33 1.23
CA SER A 108 -0.79 14.98 1.29
C SER A 108 0.52 14.92 0.50
N LEU A 109 1.66 14.75 1.18
CA LEU A 109 2.97 14.67 0.53
C LEU A 109 3.29 13.28 -0.05
N GLY A 110 2.38 12.30 0.07
CA GLY A 110 2.50 11.03 -0.61
C GLY A 110 1.89 9.83 0.13
N PHE A 111 1.83 8.71 -0.57
CA PHE A 111 1.38 7.42 -0.04
C PHE A 111 2.56 6.55 0.40
N PHE A 112 2.31 5.68 1.38
CA PHE A 112 3.21 4.58 1.71
C PHE A 112 3.25 3.61 0.53
N THR A 113 4.38 3.55 -0.18
CA THR A 113 4.70 2.34 -0.93
C THR A 113 5.42 1.39 0.02
N LYS A 114 5.04 0.10 0.01
CA LYS A 114 5.71 -0.93 0.81
C LYS A 114 7.22 -0.86 0.55
N MET A 115 8.02 -0.97 1.61
CA MET A 115 9.47 -1.15 1.45
C MET A 115 9.73 -2.31 0.49
N ASN A 116 10.38 -2.03 -0.64
CA ASN A 116 10.71 -2.98 -1.72
C ASN A 116 9.59 -3.31 -2.72
N GLN A 117 8.72 -2.35 -3.05
CA GLN A 117 7.91 -2.49 -4.25
C GLN A 117 8.79 -2.40 -5.50
N SER A 118 8.65 -3.35 -6.42
CA SER A 118 9.31 -3.31 -7.71
C SER A 118 8.27 -3.49 -8.82
N TYR A 119 8.59 -2.99 -10.00
CA TYR A 119 7.77 -3.23 -11.19
C TYR A 119 8.61 -3.94 -12.25
N GLN A 120 7.95 -4.83 -12.97
CA GLN A 120 8.56 -5.63 -14.03
C GLN A 120 8.06 -5.18 -15.39
N LEU A 121 8.99 -5.04 -16.32
CA LEU A 121 8.67 -4.85 -17.72
C LEU A 121 8.66 -6.21 -18.44
N PRO A 122 7.81 -6.38 -19.47
CA PRO A 122 7.83 -7.57 -20.29
C PRO A 122 9.22 -7.76 -20.91
N LYS A 123 9.60 -9.03 -21.10
CA LYS A 123 10.84 -9.37 -21.78
C LYS A 123 10.78 -8.84 -23.22
N PRO A 124 11.76 -8.02 -23.67
CA PRO A 124 11.78 -7.54 -25.04
C PRO A 124 12.32 -8.62 -25.98
N ASP A 125 12.01 -8.52 -27.28
CA ASP A 125 12.42 -9.52 -28.28
C ASP A 125 13.87 -9.34 -28.78
N GLY A 126 14.50 -8.21 -28.46
CA GLY A 126 15.86 -7.88 -28.92
C GLY A 126 16.65 -7.00 -27.95
N PRO A 127 17.91 -6.69 -28.29
CA PRO A 127 18.78 -5.87 -27.45
C PRO A 127 18.13 -4.52 -27.16
N THR A 128 17.93 -4.21 -25.88
CA THR A 128 17.14 -3.05 -25.46
C THR A 128 17.85 -2.30 -24.35
N ARG A 129 17.79 -0.97 -24.42
CA ARG A 129 18.24 -0.08 -23.36
C ARG A 129 17.02 0.48 -22.64
N TYR A 130 16.94 0.25 -21.34
CA TYR A 130 15.97 0.90 -20.46
C TYR A 130 16.61 2.13 -19.83
N ARG A 131 15.89 3.25 -19.85
CA ARG A 131 16.18 4.42 -19.02
C ARG A 131 14.96 4.67 -18.16
N VAL A 132 15.14 4.49 -16.86
CA VAL A 132 14.11 4.70 -15.86
C VAL A 132 14.45 5.98 -15.12
N LYS A 133 13.52 6.92 -15.15
CA LYS A 133 13.62 8.18 -14.43
C LYS A 133 12.51 8.23 -13.39
N TYR A 134 12.90 8.34 -12.13
CA TYR A 134 11.98 8.53 -11.02
C TYR A 134 11.87 10.00 -10.72
N GLU A 135 10.65 10.52 -10.75
CA GLU A 135 10.34 11.91 -10.45
C GLU A 135 9.39 11.97 -9.26
N THR A 136 9.58 12.98 -8.41
CA THR A 136 8.64 13.36 -7.34
C THR A 136 8.26 14.82 -7.47
N THR A 137 7.21 15.22 -6.79
CA THR A 137 6.74 16.61 -6.74
C THR A 137 6.45 16.99 -5.29
N ASP A 138 6.78 18.22 -4.92
CA ASP A 138 6.32 18.84 -3.66
C ASP A 138 5.03 19.66 -3.86
N GLY A 139 4.44 19.58 -5.06
CA GLY A 139 3.27 20.37 -5.48
C GLY A 139 3.63 21.68 -6.17
N VAL A 140 4.89 22.13 -6.11
CA VAL A 140 5.37 23.37 -6.76
C VAL A 140 6.46 23.05 -7.79
N HIS A 141 7.39 22.19 -7.44
CA HIS A 141 8.54 21.80 -8.23
C HIS A 141 8.59 20.29 -8.43
N ARG A 142 9.07 19.88 -9.60
CA ARG A 142 9.34 18.47 -9.90
C ARG A 142 10.82 18.19 -9.75
N TYR A 143 11.14 17.13 -9.01
CA TYR A 143 12.50 16.72 -8.74
C TYR A 143 12.75 15.33 -9.30
N VAL A 144 13.93 15.15 -9.88
CA VAL A 144 14.41 13.83 -10.28
C VAL A 144 15.08 13.21 -9.06
N ILE A 145 14.47 12.16 -8.50
CA ILE A 145 14.98 11.52 -7.28
C ILE A 145 16.01 10.44 -7.61
N GLN A 146 15.87 9.78 -8.76
CA GLN A 146 16.77 8.73 -9.19
C GLN A 146 16.66 8.51 -10.69
N GLU A 147 17.78 8.24 -11.35
CA GLU A 147 17.81 7.78 -12.73
C GLU A 147 18.63 6.49 -12.81
N GLN A 148 18.09 5.50 -13.53
CA GLN A 148 18.74 4.22 -13.73
C GLN A 148 18.74 3.87 -15.22
N THR A 149 19.89 3.48 -15.74
CA THR A 149 20.01 2.91 -17.08
C THR A 149 20.35 1.44 -16.97
N ALA A 150 19.62 0.58 -17.67
CA ALA A 150 19.90 -0.84 -17.77
C ALA A 150 19.97 -1.28 -19.23
N TYR A 151 20.85 -2.23 -19.50
CA TYR A 151 21.06 -2.79 -20.84
C TYR A 151 20.71 -4.27 -20.80
N LEU A 152 19.80 -4.69 -21.67
CA LEU A 152 19.53 -6.10 -21.90
C LEU A 152 20.13 -6.49 -23.25
N LEU A 153 21.20 -7.28 -23.20
CA LEU A 153 21.93 -7.76 -24.37
C LEU A 153 21.54 -9.23 -24.58
N PHE A 154 21.02 -9.55 -25.76
CA PHE A 154 20.72 -10.93 -26.17
C PHE A 154 21.93 -11.58 -26.86
N PRO A 155 22.10 -12.92 -26.79
CA PRO A 155 21.18 -13.87 -26.16
C PRO A 155 21.42 -14.00 -24.65
N LEU A 156 20.32 -14.02 -23.87
CA LEU A 156 20.36 -14.53 -22.51
C LEU A 156 20.63 -16.03 -22.63
N ALA A 157 21.90 -16.43 -22.62
CA ALA A 157 22.23 -17.83 -22.41
C ALA A 157 21.47 -18.31 -21.18
N ALA A 158 21.08 -19.58 -21.15
CA ALA A 158 20.28 -20.16 -20.07
C ALA A 158 20.84 -19.87 -18.66
N ASN A 159 22.12 -19.48 -18.56
CA ASN A 159 22.76 -18.97 -17.37
C ASN A 159 23.11 -17.48 -17.49
N LEU A 160 22.77 -16.71 -16.44
CA LEU A 160 23.22 -15.33 -16.23
C LEU A 160 24.77 -15.20 -16.18
N SER A 161 25.49 -16.31 -16.09
CA SER A 161 26.97 -16.37 -16.07
C SER A 161 27.64 -16.10 -17.41
N ASP A 162 26.93 -16.27 -18.54
CA ASP A 162 27.56 -16.24 -19.87
C ASP A 162 27.47 -14.86 -20.54
N ALA A 163 26.88 -13.88 -19.86
CA ALA A 163 26.76 -12.50 -20.30
C ALA A 163 27.45 -11.57 -19.30
N PHE A 164 28.38 -10.74 -19.80
CA PHE A 164 29.08 -9.75 -18.98
C PHE A 164 28.15 -8.57 -18.71
N TYR A 165 27.59 -8.53 -17.49
CA TYR A 165 26.89 -7.38 -16.96
C TYR A 165 27.76 -6.64 -15.95
N PRO A 166 27.76 -5.29 -15.94
CA PRO A 166 28.16 -4.53 -14.77
C PRO A 166 27.40 -5.05 -13.55
N LYS A 167 28.10 -5.20 -12.42
CA LYS A 167 27.56 -5.82 -11.20
C LYS A 167 26.28 -5.11 -10.72
N GLU A 168 26.18 -3.81 -11.00
CA GLU A 168 25.06 -2.93 -10.66
C GLU A 168 23.77 -3.29 -11.42
N LEU A 169 23.89 -3.93 -12.59
CA LEU A 169 22.76 -4.29 -13.44
C LEU A 169 22.21 -5.70 -13.18
N ILE A 170 22.94 -6.54 -12.45
CA ILE A 170 22.53 -7.92 -12.16
C ILE A 170 21.20 -7.95 -11.42
N ASN A 171 21.00 -7.06 -10.45
CA ASN A 171 19.77 -6.98 -9.65
C ASN A 171 18.57 -6.40 -10.42
N VAL A 172 18.81 -5.85 -11.62
CA VAL A 172 17.75 -5.34 -12.49
C VAL A 172 17.08 -6.46 -13.24
N PHE A 173 17.72 -7.61 -13.44
CA PHE A 173 17.12 -8.71 -14.18
C PHE A 173 16.66 -9.81 -13.24
N GLY A 174 15.36 -10.08 -13.24
CA GLY A 174 14.77 -11.18 -12.48
C GLY A 174 14.99 -12.54 -13.16
N LEU A 175 14.54 -13.60 -12.48
CA LEU A 175 14.32 -14.91 -13.11
C LEU A 175 13.53 -14.69 -14.42
N TRP A 176 13.91 -15.39 -15.50
CA TRP A 176 13.32 -15.30 -16.85
C TRP A 176 13.74 -14.09 -17.70
N GLY A 177 14.71 -13.27 -17.27
CA GLY A 177 15.24 -12.17 -18.07
C GLY A 177 14.29 -10.97 -18.21
N ARG A 178 13.40 -10.79 -17.24
CA ARG A 178 12.52 -9.61 -17.16
C ARG A 178 13.26 -8.50 -16.41
N ALA A 179 13.23 -7.30 -16.95
CA ALA A 179 13.74 -6.13 -16.26
C ALA A 179 12.80 -5.79 -15.10
N ASN A 180 13.35 -5.72 -13.89
CA ASN A 180 12.72 -5.44 -12.63
C ASN A 180 13.39 -4.21 -12.03
N PHE A 181 12.61 -3.17 -11.78
CA PHE A 181 13.12 -1.93 -11.21
C PHE A 181 12.46 -1.69 -9.87
N GLN A 182 13.28 -1.45 -8.85
CA GLN A 182 12.82 -1.15 -7.51
C GLN A 182 12.35 0.31 -7.45
N LEU A 183 11.15 0.52 -6.93
CA LEU A 183 10.67 1.86 -6.62
C LEU A 183 11.49 2.43 -5.46
N PRO A 184 11.95 3.69 -5.54
CA PRO A 184 12.60 4.35 -4.41
C PRO A 184 11.62 4.43 -3.22
N PRO A 185 12.13 4.37 -1.98
CA PRO A 185 11.29 4.50 -0.80
C PRO A 185 10.58 5.87 -0.80
N SER A 186 9.27 5.87 -0.53
CA SER A 186 8.52 7.08 -0.24
C SER A 186 8.39 7.26 1.27
N TYR A 187 8.49 8.50 1.76
CA TYR A 187 8.30 8.84 3.17
C TYR A 187 7.11 9.78 3.31
N HIS A 188 6.35 9.63 4.40
CA HIS A 188 5.31 10.58 4.77
C HIS A 188 5.94 11.75 5.50
N PHE A 189 5.71 12.95 4.99
CA PHE A 189 5.79 14.17 5.79
C PHE A 189 4.40 14.81 5.77
N PHE A 190 3.87 15.12 6.94
CA PHE A 190 2.76 16.06 7.06
C PHE A 190 3.42 17.32 7.61
N ASP A 191 3.63 18.32 6.74
CA ASP A 191 3.97 19.65 7.22
C ASP A 191 2.66 20.38 7.53
N PHE A 192 2.62 21.01 8.70
CA PHE A 192 1.51 21.84 9.20
C PHE A 192 1.82 23.32 9.00
#